data_AF-A0A845YVF7-F1
#
_entry.id   AF-A0A845YVF7-F1
#
_cell.length_a   1.000
_cell.length_b   1.000
_cell.length_c   1.000
_cell.angle_alpha   90.00
_cell.angle_beta   90.00
_cell.angle_gamma   90.00
#
_symmetry.space_group_name_H-M   'P 1'
#
loop_
_entity.id
_entity.type
_entity.pdbx_description
1 polymer ?
#
loop_
_entity_poly.entity_id
_entity_poly.type
_entity_poly.pdbx_seq_one_letter_code
_entity_poly.pdbx_strand_id
1 'polypeptide(L)'
;RSELDLSLDDLSANANLQLLRNNGSVIRTSRRGGSNEESISQTLDAGTYFVRVFSAGNANTDYDLDLSAEAVGPRDLAGNNRGNARNIGSLSGSRDFEEFVGETDRNDYYRFTLDHRSELDLSLDDLSANANLQLLRNNGSVIRTSRRGGSNEESISQTLDAGTYFVRVFSAGNANTDYDLDLSAEAVGPRDLAGNNRGNARNIGSLSGSRDFEEFVGETDRNDYYRFTLDHRSELDLSLDDLSANANLQLLRNNGSVIRTSRRGGSNEESISQTLDAGTYFVRVFSVGNANTDYDLDLSAEVVGARDLAGNNRGNARNIGSLSGSRDFEEFVGETDRNDYYRFTLDNRSELDLSLDDLSANANLQLLRNNGSVIRTSRRGGSNEESISQTLDAGTYFVRVFSAGNANTDYDLDLSAEVV
;
A
#
# COMPACT_ATOMS: atom_id res chain seq x y z
N ARG A 1 -15.74 -17.24 -34.28
CA ARG A 1 -15.52 -17.63 -35.70
C ARG A 1 -16.73 -18.42 -36.23
N SER A 2 -16.86 -18.62 -37.53
CA SER A 2 -17.92 -19.45 -38.14
C SER A 2 -17.35 -20.36 -39.24
N GLU A 3 -17.87 -21.57 -39.36
CA GLU A 3 -17.65 -22.44 -40.51
C GLU A 3 -18.59 -22.00 -41.62
N LEU A 4 -18.02 -21.45 -42.69
CA LEU A 4 -18.73 -21.03 -43.89
C LEU A 4 -18.69 -22.16 -44.92
N ASP A 5 -19.85 -22.60 -45.36
CA ASP A 5 -20.03 -23.47 -46.50
C ASP A 5 -20.69 -22.70 -47.64
N LEU A 6 -20.06 -22.78 -48.81
CA LEU A 6 -20.54 -22.24 -50.07
C LEU A 6 -20.75 -23.39 -51.06
N SER A 7 -21.89 -23.40 -51.73
CA SER A 7 -22.15 -24.24 -52.90
C SER A 7 -22.71 -23.42 -54.06
N LEU A 8 -22.28 -23.76 -55.27
CA LEU A 8 -22.80 -23.20 -56.51
C LEU A 8 -23.26 -24.36 -57.40
N ASP A 9 -24.57 -24.50 -57.58
CA ASP A 9 -25.19 -25.58 -58.32
C ASP A 9 -26.16 -25.05 -59.39
N ASP A 10 -27.00 -25.95 -59.93
CA ASP A 10 -27.84 -25.76 -61.13
C ASP A 10 -27.09 -25.21 -62.37
N LEU A 11 -25.80 -25.56 -62.49
CA LEU A 11 -24.97 -25.13 -63.59
C LEU A 11 -25.32 -25.88 -64.88
N SER A 12 -25.59 -25.16 -65.97
CA SER A 12 -25.71 -25.69 -67.33
C SER A 12 -24.43 -25.48 -68.17
N ALA A 13 -23.53 -24.62 -67.71
CA ALA A 13 -22.18 -24.44 -68.26
C ALA A 13 -21.19 -24.05 -67.14
N ASN A 14 -19.90 -23.98 -67.47
CA ASN A 14 -18.84 -23.84 -66.48
C ASN A 14 -18.76 -22.43 -65.86
N ALA A 15 -19.02 -22.35 -64.55
CA ALA A 15 -18.75 -21.22 -63.69
C ALA A 15 -17.95 -21.68 -62.47
N ASN A 16 -17.14 -20.77 -61.91
CA ASN A 16 -16.23 -21.05 -60.81
C ASN A 16 -16.60 -20.17 -59.61
N LEU A 17 -16.19 -20.62 -58.42
CA LEU A 17 -16.50 -19.99 -57.15
C LEU A 17 -15.24 -19.49 -56.44
N GLN A 18 -15.29 -18.30 -55.86
CA GLN A 18 -14.21 -17.74 -55.05
C GLN A 18 -14.71 -17.10 -53.76
N LEU A 19 -13.95 -17.32 -52.70
CA LEU A 19 -14.08 -16.65 -51.41
C LEU A 19 -12.93 -15.65 -51.26
N LEU A 20 -13.25 -14.41 -50.90
CA LEU A 20 -12.31 -13.30 -50.78
C LEU A 20 -12.43 -12.58 -49.44
N ARG A 21 -11.31 -12.05 -48.95
CA ARG A 21 -11.27 -11.10 -47.81
C ARG A 21 -11.87 -9.75 -48.23
N ASN A 22 -12.19 -8.91 -47.25
CA ASN A 22 -12.66 -7.54 -47.48
C ASN A 22 -11.73 -6.69 -48.39
N ASN A 23 -10.42 -6.93 -48.34
CA ASN A 23 -9.43 -6.24 -49.18
C ASN A 23 -9.32 -6.79 -50.61
N GLY A 24 -10.19 -7.73 -51.01
CA GLY A 24 -10.19 -8.35 -52.33
C GLY A 24 -9.14 -9.46 -52.54
N SER A 25 -8.35 -9.81 -51.52
CA SER A 25 -7.45 -10.95 -51.62
C SER A 25 -8.22 -12.26 -51.60
N VAL A 26 -7.84 -13.20 -52.46
CA VAL A 26 -8.49 -14.52 -52.56
C VAL A 26 -8.09 -15.37 -51.36
N ILE A 27 -9.07 -15.92 -50.65
CA ILE A 27 -8.91 -16.92 -49.59
C ILE A 27 -8.87 -18.31 -50.23
N ARG A 28 -9.90 -18.64 -51.02
CA ARG A 28 -10.05 -19.96 -51.64
C ARG A 28 -10.78 -19.84 -52.98
N THR A 29 -10.50 -20.77 -53.89
CA THR A 29 -11.11 -20.87 -55.21
C THR A 29 -11.51 -22.32 -55.47
N SER A 30 -12.71 -22.54 -55.99
CA SER A 30 -13.17 -23.81 -56.56
C SER A 30 -13.29 -23.66 -58.08
N ARG A 31 -12.82 -24.66 -58.84
CA ARG A 31 -12.78 -24.68 -60.31
C ARG A 31 -13.04 -26.06 -60.89
N ARG A 32 -14.20 -26.62 -60.61
CA ARG A 32 -14.64 -27.90 -61.15
C ARG A 32 -15.16 -27.68 -62.57
N GLY A 33 -14.59 -28.41 -63.53
CA GLY A 33 -14.92 -28.21 -64.94
C GLY A 33 -16.35 -28.65 -65.30
N GLY A 34 -16.93 -28.05 -66.33
CA GLY A 34 -18.24 -28.44 -66.86
C GLY A 34 -19.40 -27.90 -66.01
N SER A 35 -20.47 -28.68 -65.87
CA SER A 35 -21.67 -28.37 -65.08
C SER A 35 -21.61 -28.95 -63.65
N ASN A 36 -20.40 -29.20 -63.13
CA ASN A 36 -20.25 -29.78 -61.80
C ASN A 36 -20.42 -28.69 -60.74
N GLU A 37 -21.14 -29.00 -59.67
CA GLU A 37 -21.28 -28.11 -58.51
C GLU A 37 -19.92 -27.68 -57.95
N GLU A 38 -19.75 -26.38 -57.70
CA GLU A 38 -18.59 -25.83 -57.00
C GLU A 38 -18.87 -25.75 -55.50
N SER A 39 -17.90 -26.09 -54.66
CA SER A 39 -18.02 -25.89 -53.22
C SER A 39 -16.76 -25.36 -52.56
N ILE A 40 -16.94 -24.59 -51.47
CA ILE A 40 -15.90 -24.07 -50.59
C ILE A 40 -16.37 -24.15 -49.14
N SER A 41 -15.68 -24.94 -48.33
CA SER A 41 -15.83 -24.94 -46.86
C SER A 41 -14.63 -24.26 -46.20
N GLN A 42 -14.85 -23.29 -45.31
CA GLN A 42 -13.77 -22.53 -44.69
C GLN A 42 -14.20 -21.95 -43.34
N THR A 43 -13.42 -22.19 -42.29
CA THR A 43 -13.56 -21.44 -41.03
C THR A 43 -13.06 -20.01 -41.21
N LEU A 44 -13.88 -19.04 -40.82
CA LEU A 44 -13.62 -17.62 -40.92
C LEU A 44 -13.85 -16.91 -39.59
N ASP A 45 -12.98 -15.95 -39.29
CA ASP A 45 -13.16 -15.04 -38.17
C ASP A 45 -14.30 -14.05 -38.42
N ALA A 46 -14.68 -13.28 -37.39
CA ALA A 46 -15.73 -12.27 -37.57
C ALA A 46 -15.23 -11.18 -38.55
N GLY A 47 -16.02 -10.91 -39.59
CA GLY A 47 -15.61 -9.94 -40.60
C GLY A 47 -16.52 -9.90 -41.82
N THR A 48 -16.16 -9.03 -42.75
CA THR A 48 -16.81 -8.94 -44.06
C THR A 48 -16.01 -9.72 -45.09
N TYR A 49 -16.68 -10.61 -45.79
CA TYR A 49 -16.12 -11.46 -46.84
C TYR A 49 -16.95 -11.30 -48.11
N PHE A 50 -16.33 -11.58 -49.24
CA PHE A 50 -16.98 -11.52 -50.55
C PHE A 50 -16.94 -12.89 -51.22
N VAL A 51 -18.04 -13.24 -51.87
CA VAL A 51 -18.13 -14.40 -52.76
C VAL A 51 -18.17 -13.89 -54.19
N ARG A 52 -17.30 -14.45 -55.05
CA ARG A 52 -17.25 -14.13 -56.48
C ARG A 52 -17.56 -15.39 -57.29
N VAL A 53 -18.66 -15.35 -58.03
CA VAL A 53 -18.97 -16.30 -59.11
C VAL A 53 -18.44 -15.72 -60.42
N PHE A 54 -17.75 -16.52 -61.23
CA PHE A 54 -17.22 -16.05 -62.52
C PHE A 54 -17.21 -17.17 -63.57
N SER A 55 -17.56 -16.82 -64.81
CA SER A 55 -17.59 -17.78 -65.92
C SER A 55 -16.20 -18.34 -66.25
N ALA A 56 -16.14 -19.61 -66.64
CA ALA A 56 -14.96 -20.16 -67.28
C ALA A 56 -14.96 -19.79 -68.78
N GLY A 57 -14.17 -18.79 -69.15
CA GLY A 57 -14.15 -18.28 -70.53
C GLY A 57 -15.48 -17.61 -70.89
N ASN A 58 -16.03 -17.97 -72.06
CA ASN A 58 -17.27 -17.39 -72.60
C ASN A 58 -18.52 -18.25 -72.29
N ALA A 59 -18.47 -19.09 -71.26
CA ALA A 59 -19.60 -19.89 -70.84
C ALA A 59 -20.72 -19.01 -70.24
N ASN A 60 -21.97 -19.35 -70.55
CA ASN A 60 -23.16 -18.73 -69.98
C ASN A 60 -23.94 -19.80 -69.24
N THR A 61 -24.28 -19.55 -67.98
CA THR A 61 -25.04 -20.47 -67.14
C THR A 61 -25.85 -19.68 -66.15
N ASP A 62 -27.06 -20.15 -65.89
CA ASP A 62 -27.75 -19.83 -64.65
C ASP A 62 -27.07 -20.61 -63.50
N TYR A 63 -27.28 -20.16 -62.26
CA TYR A 63 -26.70 -20.79 -61.08
C TYR A 63 -27.58 -20.51 -59.87
N ASP A 64 -27.55 -21.43 -58.93
CA ASP A 64 -28.01 -21.21 -57.56
C ASP A 64 -26.77 -21.14 -56.64
N LEU A 65 -26.74 -20.14 -55.75
CA LEU A 65 -25.65 -19.92 -54.81
C LEU A 65 -26.21 -20.04 -53.39
N ASP A 66 -25.82 -21.11 -52.72
CA ASP A 66 -26.15 -21.36 -51.33
C ASP A 66 -24.98 -21.01 -50.41
N LEU A 67 -25.32 -20.39 -49.28
CA LEU A 67 -24.37 -19.90 -48.30
C LEU A 67 -24.91 -20.17 -46.89
N SER A 68 -24.22 -21.02 -46.15
CA SER A 68 -24.49 -21.28 -44.73
C SER A 68 -23.26 -20.95 -43.90
N ALA A 69 -23.48 -20.36 -42.73
CA ALA A 69 -22.42 -20.11 -41.77
C ALA A 69 -22.90 -20.53 -40.38
N GLU A 70 -22.17 -21.46 -39.76
CA GLU A 70 -22.43 -21.90 -38.40
C GLU A 70 -21.31 -21.43 -37.47
N ALA A 71 -21.67 -20.83 -36.33
CA ALA A 71 -20.68 -20.42 -35.35
C ALA A 71 -19.97 -21.67 -34.79
N VAL A 72 -18.63 -21.67 -34.83
CA VAL A 72 -17.79 -22.77 -34.30
C VAL A 72 -16.73 -22.21 -33.35
N GLY A 73 -16.35 -23.00 -32.36
CA GLY A 73 -15.39 -22.63 -31.33
C GLY A 73 -15.95 -21.73 -30.21
N PRO A 74 -15.08 -21.33 -29.25
CA PRO A 74 -15.46 -20.49 -28.13
C PRO A 74 -15.81 -19.05 -28.57
N ARG A 75 -16.49 -18.32 -27.67
CA ARG A 75 -16.81 -16.91 -27.88
C ARG A 75 -15.60 -16.04 -27.54
N ASP A 76 -15.15 -15.24 -28.50
CA ASP A 76 -14.18 -14.16 -28.29
C ASP A 76 -14.83 -13.01 -27.48
N LEU A 77 -14.37 -12.85 -26.24
CA LEU A 77 -14.78 -11.84 -25.26
C LEU A 77 -13.61 -11.03 -24.72
N ALA A 78 -12.36 -11.48 -24.91
CA ALA A 78 -11.18 -10.75 -24.51
C ALA A 78 -10.80 -9.70 -25.56
N GLY A 79 -10.48 -8.50 -25.06
CA GLY A 79 -10.09 -7.43 -25.96
C GLY A 79 -8.67 -7.58 -26.48
N ASN A 80 -8.46 -7.16 -27.73
CA ASN A 80 -7.14 -7.07 -28.38
C ASN A 80 -6.17 -6.03 -27.81
N ASN A 81 -6.51 -5.37 -26.71
CA ASN A 81 -5.66 -4.42 -26.02
C ASN A 81 -6.08 -4.26 -24.56
N ARG A 82 -5.18 -3.70 -23.72
CA ARG A 82 -5.43 -3.49 -22.28
C ARG A 82 -6.67 -2.64 -21.95
N GLY A 83 -7.07 -1.72 -22.83
CA GLY A 83 -8.23 -0.86 -22.62
C GLY A 83 -9.56 -1.62 -22.71
N ASN A 84 -9.59 -2.68 -23.54
CA ASN A 84 -10.75 -3.52 -23.78
C ASN A 84 -10.61 -4.91 -23.13
N ALA A 85 -9.63 -5.10 -22.24
CA ALA A 85 -9.36 -6.39 -21.63
C ALA A 85 -10.60 -6.97 -20.91
N ARG A 86 -10.80 -8.29 -21.01
CA ARG A 86 -11.83 -9.00 -20.25
C ARG A 86 -11.57 -8.85 -18.77
N ASN A 87 -12.49 -8.21 -18.06
CA ASN A 87 -12.35 -7.93 -16.64
C ASN A 87 -12.79 -9.15 -15.81
N ILE A 88 -11.83 -9.83 -15.20
CA ILE A 88 -12.07 -10.96 -14.28
C ILE A 88 -12.54 -10.45 -12.90
N GLY A 89 -12.18 -9.21 -12.53
CA GLY A 89 -12.41 -8.66 -11.19
C GLY A 89 -11.32 -9.10 -10.21
N SER A 90 -11.68 -9.25 -8.94
CA SER A 90 -10.75 -9.81 -7.93
C SER A 90 -10.58 -11.31 -8.17
N LEU A 91 -9.32 -11.75 -8.25
CA LEU A 91 -8.94 -13.14 -8.45
C LEU A 91 -8.56 -13.75 -7.10
N SER A 92 -9.34 -14.75 -6.70
CA SER A 92 -9.09 -15.61 -5.54
C SER A 92 -9.51 -17.03 -5.92
N GLY A 93 -8.68 -18.03 -5.67
CA GLY A 93 -8.90 -19.38 -6.20
C GLY A 93 -8.70 -19.44 -7.71
N SER A 94 -9.39 -20.35 -8.41
CA SER A 94 -9.22 -20.60 -9.85
C SER A 94 -10.33 -20.02 -10.73
N ARG A 95 -9.96 -19.71 -11.98
CA ARG A 95 -10.83 -19.31 -13.10
C ARG A 95 -10.32 -19.93 -14.38
N ASP A 96 -11.24 -20.40 -15.21
CA ASP A 96 -11.00 -20.99 -16.52
C ASP A 96 -11.68 -20.16 -17.61
N PHE A 97 -11.02 -20.01 -18.76
CA PHE A 97 -11.55 -19.31 -19.92
C PHE A 97 -11.16 -20.01 -21.21
N GLU A 98 -12.15 -20.52 -21.93
CA GLU A 98 -11.98 -21.01 -23.30
C GLU A 98 -12.07 -19.83 -24.28
N GLU A 99 -11.08 -19.64 -25.14
CA GLU A 99 -11.09 -18.60 -26.17
C GLU A 99 -10.20 -18.93 -27.39
N PHE A 100 -9.85 -17.95 -28.22
CA PHE A 100 -9.17 -18.14 -29.49
C PHE A 100 -8.23 -16.98 -29.81
N VAL A 101 -7.01 -17.29 -30.26
CA VAL A 101 -6.12 -16.32 -30.91
C VAL A 101 -5.75 -16.77 -32.32
N GLY A 102 -5.60 -15.81 -33.23
CA GLY A 102 -5.40 -16.03 -34.65
C GLY A 102 -4.79 -14.88 -35.45
N GLU A 103 -4.83 -15.00 -36.78
CA GLU A 103 -4.31 -14.01 -37.74
C GLU A 103 -5.03 -12.66 -37.60
N THR A 104 -6.37 -12.67 -37.46
CA THR A 104 -7.19 -11.46 -37.34
C THR A 104 -7.44 -11.05 -35.90
N ASP A 105 -7.31 -11.98 -34.97
CA ASP A 105 -7.50 -11.79 -33.53
C ASP A 105 -6.20 -12.12 -32.80
N ARG A 106 -5.28 -11.17 -32.78
CA ARG A 106 -3.89 -11.49 -32.42
C ARG A 106 -3.65 -11.58 -30.93
N ASN A 107 -4.55 -11.05 -30.13
CA ASN A 107 -4.31 -10.90 -28.70
C ASN A 107 -5.61 -10.96 -27.93
N ASP A 108 -5.52 -11.64 -26.81
CA ASP A 108 -6.55 -11.62 -25.79
C ASP A 108 -5.95 -11.07 -24.51
N TYR A 109 -6.52 -9.97 -24.04
CA TYR A 109 -6.13 -9.38 -22.77
C TYR A 109 -7.18 -9.67 -21.71
N TYR A 110 -6.71 -10.15 -20.57
CA TYR A 110 -7.49 -10.32 -19.35
C TYR A 110 -6.95 -9.36 -18.30
N ARG A 111 -7.84 -8.81 -17.46
CA ARG A 111 -7.48 -7.94 -16.33
C ARG A 111 -8.04 -8.52 -15.05
N PHE A 112 -7.21 -8.59 -14.02
CA PHE A 112 -7.62 -9.00 -12.68
C PHE A 112 -6.98 -8.12 -11.61
N THR A 113 -7.53 -8.17 -10.41
CA THR A 113 -6.95 -7.56 -9.21
C THR A 113 -6.63 -8.64 -8.18
N LEU A 114 -5.53 -8.48 -7.47
CA LEU A 114 -5.19 -9.24 -6.28
C LEU A 114 -5.39 -8.32 -5.07
N ASP A 115 -6.20 -8.75 -4.11
CA ASP A 115 -6.45 -7.98 -2.88
C ASP A 115 -5.35 -8.22 -1.82
N HIS A 116 -4.57 -9.29 -2.00
CA HIS A 116 -3.48 -9.72 -1.13
C HIS A 116 -2.28 -10.14 -1.96
N ARG A 117 -1.10 -10.14 -1.35
CA ARG A 117 0.05 -10.83 -1.92
C ARG A 117 -0.33 -12.29 -2.14
N SER A 118 -0.13 -12.79 -3.36
CA SER A 118 -0.65 -14.09 -3.78
C SER A 118 0.36 -14.81 -4.68
N GLU A 119 0.41 -16.13 -4.56
CA GLU A 119 1.03 -16.99 -5.58
C GLU A 119 0.04 -17.11 -6.74
N LEU A 120 0.44 -16.59 -7.91
CA LEU A 120 -0.34 -16.67 -9.15
C LEU A 120 0.22 -17.77 -10.04
N ASP A 121 -0.64 -18.69 -10.44
CA ASP A 121 -0.37 -19.69 -11.47
C ASP A 121 -1.25 -19.44 -12.68
N LEU A 122 -0.64 -19.47 -13.87
CA LEU A 122 -1.29 -19.38 -15.16
C LEU A 122 -0.93 -20.60 -15.99
N SER A 123 -1.93 -21.23 -16.61
CA SER A 123 -1.76 -22.30 -17.59
C SER A 123 -2.55 -21.97 -18.85
N LEU A 124 -1.96 -22.24 -20.01
CA LEU A 124 -2.60 -22.12 -21.32
C LEU A 124 -2.45 -23.46 -22.04
N ASP A 125 -3.56 -24.17 -22.22
CA ASP A 125 -3.61 -25.49 -22.82
C ASP A 125 -4.70 -25.58 -23.90
N ASP A 126 -5.06 -26.81 -24.29
CA ASP A 126 -5.88 -27.17 -25.47
C ASP A 126 -5.45 -26.49 -26.80
N LEU A 127 -4.15 -26.21 -26.93
CA LEU A 127 -3.61 -25.58 -28.12
C LEU A 127 -3.56 -26.55 -29.30
N SER A 128 -4.12 -26.15 -30.45
CA SER A 128 -3.96 -26.83 -31.74
C SER A 128 -2.87 -26.19 -32.62
N ALA A 129 -2.47 -24.96 -32.30
CA ALA A 129 -1.35 -24.25 -32.91
C ALA A 129 -0.66 -23.34 -31.88
N ASN A 130 0.39 -22.64 -32.32
CA ASN A 130 1.24 -21.88 -31.40
C ASN A 130 0.62 -20.56 -30.95
N ALA A 131 0.37 -20.46 -29.64
CA ALA A 131 0.06 -19.25 -28.91
C ALA A 131 1.03 -19.10 -27.73
N ASN A 132 1.20 -17.88 -27.23
CA ASN A 132 2.15 -17.56 -26.17
C ASN A 132 1.45 -16.82 -25.03
N LEU A 133 2.02 -16.92 -23.84
CA LEU A 133 1.44 -16.36 -22.61
C LEU A 133 2.33 -15.26 -22.02
N GLN A 134 1.72 -14.16 -21.59
CA GLN A 134 2.39 -13.02 -20.97
C GLN A 134 1.65 -12.53 -19.72
N LEU A 135 2.42 -12.28 -18.65
CA LEU A 135 1.95 -11.61 -17.44
C LEU A 135 2.50 -10.19 -17.40
N LEU A 136 1.64 -9.20 -17.16
CA LEU A 136 1.99 -7.77 -17.20
C LEU A 136 1.49 -7.02 -15.96
N ARG A 137 2.22 -5.97 -15.58
CA ARG A 137 1.77 -4.98 -14.58
C ARG A 137 0.68 -4.08 -15.16
N ASN A 138 -0.03 -3.35 -14.28
CA ASN A 138 -1.02 -2.34 -14.67
C ASN A 138 -0.48 -1.30 -15.68
N ASN A 139 0.80 -0.92 -15.59
CA ASN A 139 1.41 0.04 -16.52
C ASN A 139 1.77 -0.56 -17.90
N GLY A 140 1.65 -1.89 -18.06
CA GLY A 140 1.93 -2.62 -19.29
C GLY A 140 3.36 -3.18 -19.38
N SER A 141 4.19 -3.00 -18.35
CA SER A 141 5.50 -3.66 -18.31
C SER A 141 5.31 -5.17 -18.16
N VAL A 142 6.06 -5.95 -18.93
CA VAL A 142 6.07 -7.42 -18.84
C VAL A 142 6.75 -7.84 -17.53
N ILE A 143 6.09 -8.71 -16.78
CA ILE A 143 6.65 -9.39 -15.60
C ILE A 143 7.31 -10.68 -16.07
N ARG A 144 6.55 -11.51 -16.80
CA ARG A 144 7.00 -12.82 -17.27
C ARG A 144 6.37 -13.17 -18.62
N THR A 145 7.03 -14.04 -19.36
CA THR A 145 6.61 -14.49 -20.70
C THR A 145 6.94 -15.97 -20.84
N SER A 146 5.98 -16.74 -21.37
CA SER A 146 6.14 -18.13 -21.81
C SER A 146 5.94 -18.18 -23.32
N ARG A 147 6.82 -18.90 -24.03
CA ARG A 147 6.89 -18.97 -25.51
C ARG A 147 7.36 -20.34 -25.98
N ARG A 148 6.70 -21.40 -25.55
CA ARG A 148 6.96 -22.77 -25.99
C ARG A 148 6.38 -22.95 -27.40
N GLY A 149 7.21 -23.41 -28.32
CA GLY A 149 6.79 -23.54 -29.72
C GLY A 149 5.79 -24.67 -29.94
N GLY A 150 5.00 -24.57 -31.02
CA GLY A 150 4.03 -25.61 -31.41
C GLY A 150 2.77 -25.54 -30.56
N SER A 151 2.15 -26.69 -30.29
CA SER A 151 0.94 -26.84 -29.47
C SER A 151 1.25 -27.20 -28.01
N ASN A 152 2.43 -26.82 -27.51
CA ASN A 152 2.83 -27.14 -26.15
C ASN A 152 2.18 -26.15 -25.18
N GLU A 153 1.71 -26.64 -24.04
CA GLU A 153 1.13 -25.83 -22.98
C GLU A 153 2.10 -24.75 -22.49
N GLU A 154 1.59 -23.54 -22.30
CA GLU A 154 2.31 -22.43 -21.69
C GLU A 154 1.99 -22.33 -20.20
N SER A 155 2.99 -22.01 -19.38
CA SER A 155 2.74 -21.75 -17.97
C SER A 155 3.60 -20.64 -17.38
N ILE A 156 3.06 -19.96 -16.37
CA ILE A 156 3.71 -18.90 -15.59
C ILE A 156 3.28 -19.05 -14.13
N SER A 157 4.23 -19.23 -13.21
CA SER A 157 4.03 -19.14 -11.75
C SER A 157 4.77 -17.92 -11.21
N GLN A 158 4.14 -17.11 -10.37
CA GLN A 158 4.74 -15.89 -9.84
C GLN A 158 4.04 -15.42 -8.57
N THR A 159 4.80 -15.18 -7.50
CA THR A 159 4.32 -14.39 -6.36
C THR A 159 4.19 -12.92 -6.76
N LEU A 160 3.01 -12.35 -6.54
CA LEU A 160 2.69 -10.96 -6.83
C LEU A 160 2.09 -10.29 -5.60
N ASP A 161 2.45 -9.03 -5.37
CA ASP A 161 1.80 -8.20 -4.36
C ASP A 161 0.36 -7.84 -4.78
N ALA A 162 -0.39 -7.26 -3.84
CA ALA A 162 -1.71 -6.74 -4.14
C ALA A 162 -1.65 -5.67 -5.24
N GLY A 163 -2.61 -5.69 -6.16
CA GLY A 163 -2.61 -4.76 -7.28
C GLY A 163 -3.39 -5.23 -8.49
N THR A 164 -3.33 -4.44 -9.56
CA THR A 164 -3.98 -4.76 -10.85
C THR A 164 -2.95 -5.30 -11.85
N TYR A 165 -3.30 -6.42 -12.48
CA TYR A 165 -2.44 -7.11 -13.43
C TYR A 165 -3.20 -7.48 -14.69
N PHE A 166 -2.45 -7.83 -15.73
CA PHE A 166 -2.98 -8.30 -16.99
C PHE A 166 -2.34 -9.61 -17.41
N VAL A 167 -3.14 -10.50 -17.97
CA VAL A 167 -2.66 -11.62 -18.78
C VAL A 167 -2.87 -11.28 -20.25
N ARG A 168 -1.91 -11.64 -21.09
CA ARG A 168 -2.02 -11.56 -22.54
C ARG A 168 -1.73 -12.92 -23.14
N VAL A 169 -2.71 -13.48 -23.85
CA VAL A 169 -2.52 -14.59 -24.79
C VAL A 169 -2.34 -13.99 -26.17
N PHE A 170 -1.38 -14.47 -26.96
CA PHE A 170 -1.18 -13.95 -28.32
C PHE A 170 -0.66 -15.00 -29.29
N SER A 171 -1.19 -14.99 -30.51
CA SER A 171 -0.83 -15.92 -31.57
C SER A 171 0.63 -15.77 -32.01
N ALA A 172 1.28 -16.90 -32.31
CA ALA A 172 2.61 -16.89 -32.92
C ALA A 172 2.50 -16.74 -34.45
N GLY A 173 2.74 -15.53 -34.95
CA GLY A 173 2.67 -15.24 -36.38
C GLY A 173 1.21 -15.21 -36.87
N ASN A 174 0.85 -16.14 -37.77
CA ASN A 174 -0.50 -16.30 -38.29
C ASN A 174 -1.12 -17.65 -37.85
N ALA A 175 -0.60 -18.23 -36.76
CA ALA A 175 -1.19 -19.43 -36.16
C ALA A 175 -2.58 -19.09 -35.60
N ASN A 176 -3.52 -20.00 -35.81
CA ASN A 176 -4.88 -19.93 -35.30
C ASN A 176 -5.07 -21.09 -34.34
N THR A 177 -5.47 -20.82 -33.10
CA THR A 177 -5.70 -21.86 -32.10
C THR A 177 -6.78 -21.40 -31.13
N ASP A 178 -7.70 -22.31 -30.83
CA ASP A 178 -8.46 -22.22 -29.60
C ASP A 178 -7.50 -22.51 -28.43
N TYR A 179 -7.88 -22.10 -27.23
CA TYR A 179 -7.14 -22.39 -26.02
C TYR A 179 -8.04 -22.37 -24.80
N ASP A 180 -7.57 -23.03 -23.75
CA ASP A 180 -8.10 -22.92 -22.40
C ASP A 180 -7.07 -22.19 -21.53
N LEU A 181 -7.49 -21.10 -20.89
CA LEU A 181 -6.66 -20.30 -19.99
C LEU A 181 -7.15 -20.49 -18.56
N ASP A 182 -6.35 -21.19 -17.77
CA ASP A 182 -6.51 -21.29 -16.32
C ASP A 182 -5.68 -20.22 -15.61
N LEU A 183 -6.31 -19.53 -14.66
CA LEU A 183 -5.65 -18.63 -13.73
C LEU A 183 -6.06 -19.02 -12.32
N SER A 184 -5.09 -19.22 -11.43
CA SER A 184 -5.35 -19.37 -10.01
C SER A 184 -4.47 -18.44 -9.18
N ALA A 185 -5.05 -17.85 -8.14
CA ALA A 185 -4.32 -17.07 -7.15
C ALA A 185 -4.66 -17.55 -5.74
N GLU A 186 -3.62 -17.91 -4.98
CA GLU A 186 -3.73 -18.26 -3.56
C GLU A 186 -2.99 -17.21 -2.74
N ALA A 187 -3.66 -16.63 -1.74
CA ALA A 187 -3.05 -15.62 -0.88
C ALA A 187 -1.89 -16.22 -0.07
N VAL A 188 -0.79 -15.48 0.03
CA VAL A 188 0.41 -15.88 0.79
C VAL A 188 0.86 -14.73 1.70
N GLY A 189 1.33 -15.08 2.90
CA GLY A 189 1.81 -14.11 3.88
C GLY A 189 0.69 -13.28 4.54
N PRO A 190 1.06 -12.30 5.36
CA PRO A 190 0.12 -11.40 6.02
C PRO A 190 -0.51 -10.39 5.05
N ARG A 191 -1.54 -9.69 5.52
CA ARG A 191 -2.18 -8.59 4.76
C ARG A 191 -1.36 -7.31 4.89
N ASP A 192 -0.96 -6.73 3.76
CA ASP A 192 -0.42 -5.36 3.71
C ASP A 192 -1.53 -4.35 4.06
N LEU A 193 -1.38 -3.72 5.23
CA LEU A 193 -2.26 -2.68 5.73
C LEU A 193 -1.49 -1.40 6.10
N ALA A 194 -0.15 -1.44 6.12
CA ALA A 194 0.70 -0.33 6.44
C ALA A 194 1.10 0.41 5.17
N GLY A 195 0.61 1.64 5.03
CA GLY A 195 0.89 2.40 3.82
C GLY A 195 2.38 2.73 3.63
N ASN A 196 2.80 2.73 2.36
CA ASN A 196 4.15 3.08 1.87
C ASN A 196 4.65 4.50 2.12
N ASN A 197 3.89 5.33 2.83
CA ASN A 197 4.29 6.68 3.19
C ASN A 197 3.52 7.15 4.44
N ARG A 198 4.03 8.18 5.11
CA ARG A 198 3.43 8.73 6.34
C ARG A 198 1.97 9.20 6.19
N GLY A 199 1.55 9.61 4.99
CA GLY A 199 0.17 10.05 4.73
C GLY A 199 -0.83 8.88 4.73
N ASN A 200 -0.38 7.69 4.34
CA ASN A 200 -1.16 6.46 4.31
C ASN A 200 -0.83 5.51 5.46
N ALA A 201 -0.08 5.97 6.47
CA ALA A 201 0.37 5.13 7.57
C ALA A 201 -0.80 4.44 8.30
N ARG A 202 -0.61 3.19 8.69
CA ARG A 202 -1.56 2.45 9.53
C ARG A 202 -1.70 3.15 10.87
N ASN A 203 -2.91 3.60 11.18
CA ASN A 203 -3.18 4.37 12.39
C ASN A 203 -3.47 3.43 13.56
N ILE A 204 -2.54 3.33 14.50
CA ILE A 204 -2.66 2.56 15.74
C ILE A 204 -3.57 3.30 16.75
N GLY A 205 -3.61 4.63 16.68
CA GLY A 205 -4.30 5.47 17.68
C GLY A 205 -3.42 5.74 18.89
N SER A 206 -4.04 5.90 20.07
CA SER A 206 -3.29 6.04 21.33
C SER A 206 -2.67 4.69 21.71
N LEU A 207 -1.35 4.69 21.92
CA LEU A 207 -0.59 3.51 22.33
C LEU A 207 -0.43 3.52 23.84
N SER A 208 -1.01 2.50 24.48
CA SER A 208 -0.84 2.18 25.89
C SER A 208 -0.73 0.66 26.03
N GLY A 209 0.30 0.16 26.72
CA GLY A 209 0.60 -1.27 26.72
C GLY A 209 1.17 -1.73 25.38
N SER A 210 0.91 -2.98 24.99
CA SER A 210 1.51 -3.63 23.81
C SER A 210 0.55 -3.79 22.62
N ARG A 211 1.11 -3.77 21.42
CA ARG A 211 0.47 -4.05 20.13
C ARG A 211 1.43 -4.83 19.23
N ASP A 212 0.89 -5.77 18.48
CA ASP A 212 1.59 -6.63 17.52
C ASP A 212 0.98 -6.47 16.11
N PHE A 213 1.83 -6.52 15.09
CA PHE A 213 1.43 -6.44 13.69
C PHE A 213 2.29 -7.33 12.79
N GLU A 214 1.67 -8.33 12.17
CA GLU A 214 2.28 -9.13 11.12
C GLU A 214 2.09 -8.42 9.76
N GLU A 215 3.18 -8.14 9.02
CA GLU A 215 3.16 -7.51 7.69
C GLU A 215 4.34 -7.94 6.81
N PHE A 216 4.51 -7.31 5.65
CA PHE A 216 5.52 -7.66 4.67
C PHE A 216 6.20 -6.42 4.10
N VAL A 217 7.52 -6.45 3.97
CA VAL A 217 8.25 -5.50 3.12
C VAL A 217 9.09 -6.21 2.07
N GLY A 218 9.13 -5.63 0.87
CA GLY A 218 9.71 -6.22 -0.32
C GLY A 218 10.16 -5.23 -1.40
N GLU A 219 10.45 -5.75 -2.58
CA GLU A 219 10.86 -4.99 -3.77
C GLU A 219 9.78 -4.01 -4.24
N THR A 220 8.54 -4.48 -4.23
CA THR A 220 7.33 -3.80 -4.70
C THR A 220 6.56 -3.09 -3.58
N ASP A 221 6.78 -3.52 -2.33
CA ASP A 221 6.28 -2.89 -1.11
C ASP A 221 7.44 -2.48 -0.18
N ARG A 222 8.00 -1.29 -0.38
CA ARG A 222 9.31 -0.98 0.22
C ARG A 222 9.25 -0.49 1.66
N ASN A 223 8.08 -0.06 2.12
CA ASN A 223 7.96 0.64 3.38
C ASN A 223 6.60 0.41 4.00
N ASP A 224 6.61 0.23 5.30
CA ASP A 224 5.40 0.18 6.09
C ASP A 224 5.50 1.26 7.14
N TYR A 225 4.54 2.20 7.11
CA TYR A 225 4.46 3.25 8.10
C TYR A 225 3.31 2.99 9.06
N TYR A 226 3.61 3.10 10.35
CA TYR A 226 2.66 3.06 11.44
C TYR A 226 2.62 4.41 12.12
N ARG A 227 1.45 4.88 12.54
CA ARG A 227 1.25 6.12 13.29
C ARG A 227 0.60 5.82 14.62
N PHE A 228 1.14 6.38 15.69
CA PHE A 228 0.57 6.29 17.03
C PHE A 228 0.69 7.62 17.78
N THR A 229 -0.09 7.76 18.84
CA THR A 229 0.01 8.86 19.81
C THR A 229 0.35 8.32 21.18
N LEU A 230 1.17 9.05 21.92
CA LEU A 230 1.38 8.86 23.35
C LEU A 230 0.67 10.00 24.08
N ASP A 231 -0.21 9.65 25.01
CA ASP A 231 -0.95 10.65 25.80
C ASP A 231 -0.11 11.17 26.98
N HIS A 232 0.92 10.43 27.37
CA HIS A 232 1.85 10.76 28.44
C HIS A 232 3.28 10.40 28.03
N ARG A 233 4.27 10.97 28.73
CA ARG A 233 5.66 10.55 28.62
C ARG A 233 5.76 9.05 28.92
N SER A 234 6.36 8.30 28.00
CA SER A 234 6.37 6.83 28.04
C SER A 234 7.71 6.28 27.56
N GLU A 235 8.14 5.17 28.15
CA GLU A 235 9.17 4.32 27.56
C GLU A 235 8.53 3.52 26.42
N LEU A 236 9.03 3.73 25.20
CA LEU A 236 8.61 3.00 24.00
C LEU A 236 9.63 1.93 23.67
N ASP A 237 9.19 0.68 23.60
CA ASP A 237 9.96 -0.43 23.05
C ASP A 237 9.35 -0.89 21.73
N LEU A 238 10.21 -1.06 20.72
CA LEU A 238 9.88 -1.60 19.41
C LEU A 238 10.75 -2.83 19.16
N SER A 239 10.13 -3.92 18.69
CA SER A 239 10.81 -5.13 18.21
C SER A 239 10.29 -5.48 16.83
N LEU A 240 11.18 -5.89 15.92
CA LEU A 240 10.86 -6.40 14.60
C LEU A 240 11.53 -7.76 14.42
N ASP A 241 10.74 -8.82 14.34
CA ASP A 241 11.19 -10.20 14.25
C ASP A 241 10.45 -10.97 13.13
N ASP A 242 10.55 -12.30 13.16
CA ASP A 242 10.16 -13.23 12.08
C ASP A 242 10.70 -12.90 10.67
N LEU A 243 11.86 -12.24 10.63
CA LEU A 243 12.50 -11.86 9.39
C LEU A 243 13.09 -13.09 8.67
N SER A 244 12.75 -13.27 7.39
CA SER A 244 13.41 -14.21 6.46
C SER A 244 14.46 -13.53 5.57
N ALA A 245 14.42 -12.20 5.48
CA ALA A 245 15.40 -11.38 4.79
C ALA A 245 15.58 -10.01 5.47
N ASN A 246 16.43 -9.15 4.91
CA ASN A 246 16.83 -7.91 5.56
C ASN A 246 15.80 -6.79 5.44
N ALA A 247 15.28 -6.36 6.58
CA ALA A 247 14.48 -5.16 6.78
C ALA A 247 15.04 -4.37 7.98
N ASN A 248 14.86 -3.05 7.97
CA ASN A 248 15.31 -2.16 9.04
C ASN A 248 14.13 -1.48 9.73
N LEU A 249 14.36 -1.04 10.97
CA LEU A 249 13.37 -0.36 11.80
C LEU A 249 13.74 1.10 12.07
N GLN A 250 12.78 2.02 11.95
CA GLN A 250 12.96 3.44 12.20
C GLN A 250 11.85 4.03 13.07
N LEU A 251 12.24 4.85 14.04
CA LEU A 251 11.33 5.68 14.84
C LEU A 251 11.46 7.14 14.40
N LEU A 252 10.33 7.80 14.13
CA LEU A 252 10.28 9.17 13.61
C LEU A 252 9.31 10.06 14.40
N ARG A 253 9.62 11.36 14.44
CA ARG A 253 8.70 12.41 14.92
C ARG A 253 7.56 12.66 13.92
N ASN A 254 6.51 13.34 14.36
CA ASN A 254 5.41 13.80 13.51
C ASN A 254 5.85 14.62 12.27
N ASN A 255 6.94 15.38 12.37
CA ASN A 255 7.48 16.14 11.23
C ASN A 255 8.31 15.29 10.25
N GLY A 256 8.57 14.02 10.57
CA GLY A 256 9.32 13.07 9.75
C GLY A 256 10.82 13.03 10.07
N SER A 257 11.30 13.80 11.04
CA SER A 257 12.69 13.66 11.51
C SER A 257 12.88 12.31 12.19
N VAL A 258 13.96 11.61 11.87
CA VAL A 258 14.34 10.35 12.52
C VAL A 258 14.77 10.63 13.95
N ILE A 259 14.23 9.87 14.91
CA ILE A 259 14.67 9.83 16.30
C ILE A 259 15.75 8.76 16.44
N ARG A 260 15.42 7.53 16.00
CA ARG A 260 16.31 6.37 16.11
C ARG A 260 16.13 5.42 14.93
N THR A 261 17.15 4.61 14.67
CA THR A 261 17.17 3.63 13.58
C THR A 261 17.92 2.40 14.07
N SER A 262 17.37 1.22 13.82
CA SER A 262 18.04 -0.07 13.93
C SER A 262 18.29 -0.62 12.51
N ARG A 263 19.47 -1.19 12.28
CA ARG A 263 19.94 -1.67 10.97
C ARG A 263 20.84 -2.89 11.07
N ARG A 264 20.37 -3.93 11.74
CA ARG A 264 21.04 -5.22 11.83
C ARG A 264 20.90 -5.94 10.48
N GLY A 265 22.03 -6.44 9.97
CA GLY A 265 22.04 -7.06 8.64
C GLY A 265 21.42 -8.46 8.64
N GLY A 266 20.90 -8.90 7.49
CA GLY A 266 20.35 -10.25 7.32
C GLY A 266 18.96 -10.37 7.96
N SER A 267 18.64 -11.54 8.51
CA SER A 267 17.37 -11.84 9.19
C SER A 267 17.44 -11.62 10.71
N ASN A 268 18.33 -10.74 11.18
CA ASN A 268 18.47 -10.48 12.61
C ASN A 268 17.36 -9.53 13.06
N GLU A 269 16.76 -9.81 14.22
CA GLU A 269 15.73 -8.96 14.83
C GLU A 269 16.23 -7.52 15.02
N GLU A 270 15.36 -6.55 14.76
CA GLU A 270 15.61 -5.13 15.01
C GLU A 270 14.93 -4.69 16.29
N SER A 271 15.58 -3.81 17.05
CA SER A 271 14.96 -3.23 18.25
C SER A 271 15.32 -1.77 18.49
N ILE A 272 14.39 -1.04 19.11
CA ILE A 272 14.52 0.35 19.51
C ILE A 272 13.80 0.54 20.85
N SER A 273 14.53 0.98 21.88
CA SER A 273 13.96 1.47 23.15
C SER A 273 14.19 2.96 23.28
N GLN A 274 13.17 3.73 23.61
CA GLN A 274 13.28 5.18 23.71
C GLN A 274 12.20 5.78 24.61
N THR A 275 12.61 6.56 25.60
CA THR A 275 11.70 7.46 26.30
C THR A 275 11.25 8.58 25.37
N LEU A 276 9.95 8.74 25.23
CA LEU A 276 9.31 9.77 24.42
C LEU A 276 8.28 10.53 25.24
N ASP A 277 8.23 11.84 25.04
CA ASP A 277 7.19 12.69 25.61
C ASP A 277 5.84 12.46 24.92
N ALA A 278 4.77 13.03 25.47
CA ALA A 278 3.45 12.96 24.84
C ALA A 278 3.48 13.59 23.43
N GLY A 279 2.83 12.94 22.46
CA GLY A 279 2.85 13.41 21.09
C GLY A 279 2.51 12.35 20.05
N THR A 280 2.62 12.73 18.78
CA THR A 280 2.41 11.83 17.63
C THR A 280 3.74 11.40 17.04
N TYR A 281 3.87 10.10 16.81
CA TYR A 281 5.08 9.47 16.30
C TYR A 281 4.76 8.48 15.18
N PHE A 282 5.80 8.09 14.46
CA PHE A 282 5.72 7.10 13.41
C PHE A 282 6.78 6.02 13.60
N VAL A 283 6.42 4.78 13.32
CA VAL A 283 7.37 3.69 13.05
C VAL A 283 7.41 3.47 11.55
N ARG A 284 8.60 3.18 11.03
CA ARG A 284 8.80 2.75 9.65
C ARG A 284 9.60 1.45 9.63
N VAL A 285 9.02 0.42 9.04
CA VAL A 285 9.74 -0.79 8.61
C VAL A 285 10.05 -0.61 7.12
N PHE A 286 11.25 -0.99 6.68
CA PHE A 286 11.61 -0.88 5.26
C PHE A 286 12.61 -1.93 4.81
N SER A 287 12.37 -2.49 3.62
CA SER A 287 13.23 -3.52 3.03
C SER A 287 14.60 -2.97 2.62
N VAL A 288 15.61 -3.84 2.63
CA VAL A 288 16.98 -3.51 2.18
C VAL A 288 17.26 -4.09 0.80
N GLY A 289 17.44 -3.21 -0.19
CA GLY A 289 17.70 -3.62 -1.57
C GLY A 289 16.44 -4.21 -2.20
N ASN A 290 16.51 -5.46 -2.65
CA ASN A 290 15.39 -6.23 -3.18
C ASN A 290 15.02 -7.40 -2.24
N ALA A 291 15.39 -7.31 -0.96
CA ALA A 291 14.98 -8.28 0.04
C ALA A 291 13.45 -8.25 0.20
N ASN A 292 12.85 -9.43 0.33
CA ASN A 292 11.44 -9.64 0.59
C ASN A 292 11.35 -10.42 1.89
N THR A 293 10.60 -9.92 2.86
CA THR A 293 10.42 -10.58 4.15
C THR A 293 9.07 -10.22 4.73
N ASP A 294 8.37 -11.25 5.20
CA ASP A 294 7.33 -11.06 6.19
C ASP A 294 8.02 -10.66 7.51
N TYR A 295 7.28 -10.06 8.44
CA TYR A 295 7.79 -9.66 9.74
C TYR A 295 6.65 -9.55 10.76
N ASP A 296 7.03 -9.63 12.02
CA ASP A 296 6.20 -9.27 13.17
C ASP A 296 6.76 -8.01 13.82
N LEU A 297 5.93 -6.98 13.99
CA LEU A 297 6.27 -5.72 14.64
C LEU A 297 5.53 -5.60 15.96
N ASP A 298 6.27 -5.69 17.05
CA ASP A 298 5.80 -5.39 18.39
C ASP A 298 6.12 -3.94 18.78
N LEU A 299 5.13 -3.27 19.35
CA LEU A 299 5.27 -1.96 19.97
C LEU A 299 4.66 -1.98 21.35
N SER A 300 5.42 -1.60 22.37
CA SER A 300 4.89 -1.37 23.71
C SER A 300 5.24 0.01 24.24
N ALA A 301 4.30 0.63 24.91
CA ALA A 301 4.51 1.89 25.63
C ALA A 301 4.08 1.75 27.09
N GLU A 302 5.02 2.00 28.00
CA GLU A 302 4.77 2.09 29.44
C GLU A 302 4.98 3.54 29.90
N VAL A 303 3.99 4.11 30.58
CA VAL A 303 4.10 5.49 31.10
C VAL A 303 5.23 5.55 32.13
N VAL A 304 6.11 6.54 31.98
CA VAL A 304 7.22 6.77 32.91
C VAL A 304 7.19 8.20 33.45
N GLY A 305 7.61 8.37 34.70
CA GLY A 305 7.61 9.67 35.40
C GLY A 305 6.23 10.09 35.91
N ALA A 306 6.17 11.32 36.43
CA ALA A 306 4.94 11.95 36.87
C ALA A 306 4.04 12.34 35.68
N ARG A 307 2.74 12.57 35.94
CA ARG A 307 1.80 13.00 34.89
C ARG A 307 1.95 14.49 34.61
N ASP A 308 2.22 14.84 33.35
CA ASP A 308 2.16 16.22 32.84
C ASP A 308 0.72 16.80 32.91
N LEU A 309 0.49 17.63 33.91
CA LEU A 309 -0.70 18.41 34.22
C LEU A 309 -0.41 19.92 34.23
N ALA A 310 0.85 20.34 34.23
CA ALA A 310 1.24 21.73 34.29
C ALA A 310 1.46 22.33 32.89
N GLY A 311 0.57 23.21 32.46
CA GLY A 311 0.64 23.71 31.08
C GLY A 311 1.87 24.57 30.75
N ASN A 312 2.36 24.41 29.52
CA ASN A 312 3.47 25.15 28.89
C ASN A 312 3.36 26.67 28.75
N ASN A 313 2.27 27.26 29.21
CA ASN A 313 2.08 28.70 29.21
C ASN A 313 1.10 29.13 30.31
N ARG A 314 1.11 30.42 30.67
CA ARG A 314 0.25 30.96 31.73
C ARG A 314 -1.26 30.78 31.50
N GLY A 315 -1.71 30.66 30.26
CA GLY A 315 -3.11 30.43 29.93
C GLY A 315 -3.57 29.02 30.28
N ASN A 316 -2.66 28.05 30.21
CA ASN A 316 -2.88 26.64 30.50
C ASN A 316 -2.31 26.22 31.87
N ALA A 317 -1.91 27.18 32.71
CA ALA A 317 -1.28 26.91 33.99
C ALA A 317 -2.15 26.03 34.90
N ARG A 318 -1.52 25.08 35.60
CA ARG A 318 -2.18 24.26 36.63
C ARG A 318 -2.70 25.18 37.73
N ASN A 319 -4.01 25.20 37.91
CA ASN A 319 -4.66 26.08 38.88
C ASN A 319 -4.68 25.43 40.27
N ILE A 320 -3.86 25.92 41.19
CA ILE A 320 -3.78 25.48 42.58
C ILE A 320 -4.93 26.06 43.41
N GLY A 321 -5.50 27.19 42.99
CA GLY A 321 -6.53 27.91 43.76
C GLY A 321 -5.91 28.80 44.85
N SER A 322 -6.61 28.97 45.97
CA SER A 322 -6.08 29.70 47.12
C SER A 322 -5.00 28.88 47.83
N LEU A 323 -3.82 29.47 48.00
CA LEU A 323 -2.69 28.85 48.66
C LEU A 323 -2.63 29.28 50.13
N SER A 324 -2.78 28.30 51.02
CA SER A 324 -2.58 28.42 52.46
C SER A 324 -1.93 27.13 52.96
N GLY A 325 -0.87 27.22 53.76
CA GLY A 325 -0.08 26.04 54.13
C GLY A 325 0.79 25.56 52.97
N SER A 326 1.15 24.27 52.94
CA SER A 326 2.01 23.67 51.89
C SER A 326 1.24 22.88 50.84
N ARG A 327 1.83 22.77 49.65
CA ARG A 327 1.42 21.95 48.51
C ARG A 327 2.68 21.43 47.81
N ASP A 328 2.65 20.18 47.39
CA ASP A 328 3.68 19.45 46.66
C ASP A 328 3.18 19.02 45.27
N PHE A 329 4.07 18.98 44.29
CA PHE A 329 3.76 18.64 42.90
C PHE A 329 4.95 17.97 42.21
N GLU A 330 4.85 16.66 42.01
CA GLU A 330 5.75 15.91 41.15
C GLU A 330 5.40 16.14 39.66
N GLU A 331 6.40 16.47 38.85
CA GLU A 331 6.24 16.75 37.42
C GLU A 331 7.52 16.57 36.58
N PHE A 332 7.46 16.86 35.28
CA PHE A 332 8.59 16.82 34.36
C PHE A 332 8.76 18.12 33.55
N VAL A 333 10.02 18.54 33.33
CA VAL A 333 10.35 19.51 32.25
C VAL A 333 11.47 18.99 31.37
N GLY A 334 11.38 19.26 30.07
CA GLY A 334 12.26 18.70 29.05
C GLY A 334 12.36 19.48 27.73
N GLU A 335 12.89 18.83 26.70
CA GLU A 335 13.08 19.38 25.36
C GLU A 335 11.75 19.71 24.68
N THR A 336 10.76 18.83 24.79
CA THR A 336 9.42 19.00 24.21
C THR A 336 8.45 19.68 25.17
N ASP A 337 8.71 19.58 26.47
CA ASP A 337 7.91 20.17 27.55
C ASP A 337 8.74 21.19 28.33
N ARG A 338 8.89 22.39 27.78
CA ARG A 338 9.91 23.31 28.27
C ARG A 338 9.51 24.05 29.53
N ASN A 339 8.24 24.06 29.89
CA ASN A 339 7.74 24.92 30.94
C ASN A 339 6.53 24.32 31.62
N ASP A 340 6.50 24.48 32.93
CA ASP A 340 5.33 24.16 33.74
C ASP A 340 4.91 25.40 34.48
N TYR A 341 3.71 25.87 34.17
CA TYR A 341 3.13 27.01 34.86
C TYR A 341 2.11 26.55 35.89
N TYR A 342 2.24 27.09 37.10
CA TYR A 342 1.29 26.94 38.18
C TYR A 342 0.67 28.30 38.50
N ARG A 343 -0.63 28.34 38.80
CA ARG A 343 -1.35 29.55 39.21
C ARG A 343 -1.94 29.38 40.58
N PHE A 344 -1.73 30.38 41.45
CA PHE A 344 -2.33 30.40 42.78
C PHE A 344 -2.78 31.81 43.18
N THR A 345 -3.63 31.90 44.19
CA THR A 345 -4.06 33.15 44.83
C THR A 345 -3.67 33.17 46.29
N LEU A 346 -3.21 34.32 46.77
CA LEU A 346 -3.02 34.61 48.19
C LEU A 346 -4.16 35.53 48.65
N ASP A 347 -4.91 35.10 49.66
CA ASP A 347 -6.04 35.88 50.19
C ASP A 347 -5.58 36.99 51.15
N ASN A 348 -4.39 36.85 51.74
CA ASN A 348 -3.77 37.81 52.64
C ASN A 348 -2.31 38.07 52.22
N ARG A 349 -1.68 39.06 52.85
CA ARG A 349 -0.24 39.21 52.76
C ARG A 349 0.43 38.00 53.44
N SER A 350 1.33 37.33 52.72
CA SER A 350 1.93 36.06 53.14
C SER A 350 3.42 36.00 52.81
N GLU A 351 4.17 35.26 53.62
CA GLU A 351 5.50 34.77 53.25
C GLU A 351 5.31 33.53 52.39
N LEU A 352 5.86 33.55 51.18
CA LEU A 352 5.83 32.45 50.23
C LEU A 352 7.21 31.80 50.14
N ASP A 353 7.29 30.51 50.38
CA ASP A 353 8.46 29.69 50.13
C ASP A 353 8.19 28.68 49.02
N LEU A 354 9.11 28.64 48.05
CA LEU A 354 9.12 27.69 46.94
C LEU A 354 10.42 26.88 46.98
N SER A 355 10.33 25.56 46.86
CA SER A 355 11.48 24.67 46.58
C SER A 355 11.20 23.78 45.38
N LEU A 356 12.24 23.53 44.60
CA LEU A 356 12.25 22.60 43.48
C LEU A 356 13.39 21.62 43.69
N ASP A 357 13.07 20.35 43.87
CA ASP A 357 14.03 19.27 44.14
C ASP A 357 13.73 18.02 43.28
N ASP A 358 14.32 16.88 43.65
CA ASP A 358 14.38 15.63 42.87
C ASP A 358 14.85 15.77 41.41
N LEU A 359 15.68 16.78 41.16
CA LEU A 359 16.21 17.05 39.83
C LEU A 359 17.27 16.02 39.44
N SER A 360 17.12 15.40 38.28
CA SER A 360 18.14 14.58 37.60
C SER A 360 18.94 15.37 36.54
N ALA A 361 18.39 16.51 36.10
CA ALA A 361 19.07 17.46 35.21
C ALA A 361 18.68 18.91 35.55
N ASN A 362 19.20 19.87 34.79
CA ASN A 362 19.03 21.29 35.10
C ASN A 362 17.65 21.82 34.71
N ALA A 363 16.86 22.20 35.71
CA ALA A 363 15.66 23.00 35.62
C ALA A 363 15.77 24.22 36.54
N ASN A 364 14.97 25.25 36.26
CA ASN A 364 15.05 26.54 36.93
C ASN A 364 13.67 26.97 37.42
N LEU A 365 13.64 27.80 38.46
CA LEU A 365 12.42 28.23 39.14
C LEU A 365 12.18 29.74 38.99
N GLN A 366 10.95 30.13 38.65
CA GLN A 366 10.55 31.54 38.52
C GLN A 366 9.23 31.83 39.23
N LEU A 367 9.20 32.94 39.96
CA LEU A 367 7.99 33.52 40.55
C LEU A 367 7.56 34.75 39.74
N LEU A 368 6.29 34.82 39.34
CA LEU A 368 5.76 35.87 38.47
C LEU A 368 4.48 36.49 39.05
N ARG A 369 4.24 37.77 38.74
CA ARG A 369 2.96 38.46 38.97
C ARG A 369 1.89 38.00 37.98
N ASN A 370 0.63 38.30 38.26
CA ASN A 370 -0.49 38.05 37.35
C ASN A 370 -0.32 38.64 35.94
N ASN A 371 0.39 39.75 35.79
CA ASN A 371 0.67 40.34 34.47
C ASN A 371 1.84 39.67 33.72
N GLY A 372 2.52 38.71 34.34
CA GLY A 372 3.65 37.97 33.77
C GLY A 372 5.02 38.58 34.05
N SER A 373 5.10 39.71 34.77
CA SER A 373 6.38 40.24 35.20
C SER A 373 7.04 39.31 36.21
N VAL A 374 8.32 39.01 36.01
CA VAL A 374 9.12 38.22 36.96
C VAL A 374 9.32 39.01 38.25
N ILE A 375 9.05 38.36 39.39
CA ILE A 375 9.36 38.86 40.73
C ILE A 375 10.75 38.39 41.12
N ARG A 376 10.99 37.07 41.01
CA ARG A 376 12.24 36.43 41.40
C ARG A 376 12.52 35.21 40.51
N THR A 377 13.78 34.83 40.43
CA THR A 377 14.26 33.72 39.63
C THR A 377 15.38 33.03 40.39
N SER A 378 15.36 31.70 40.40
CA SER A 378 16.45 30.83 40.85
C SER A 378 16.95 30.04 39.63
N ARG A 379 18.29 29.95 39.48
CA ARG A 379 18.98 29.35 38.33
C ARG A 379 20.29 28.69 38.74
N ARG A 380 20.23 27.75 39.67
CA ARG A 380 21.36 26.94 40.09
C ARG A 380 21.62 25.89 39.01
N GLY A 381 22.89 25.77 38.60
CA GLY A 381 23.26 24.85 37.52
C GLY A 381 23.24 23.39 37.96
N GLY A 382 23.05 22.47 37.00
CA GLY A 382 23.05 21.03 37.27
C GLY A 382 21.77 20.57 37.94
N SER A 383 21.84 19.52 38.76
CA SER A 383 20.71 18.95 39.53
C SER A 383 20.56 19.57 40.93
N ASN A 384 20.99 20.82 41.11
CA ASN A 384 20.91 21.47 42.41
C ASN A 384 19.49 21.99 42.66
N GLU A 385 18.99 21.81 43.88
CA GLU A 385 17.69 22.34 44.30
C GLU A 385 17.58 23.85 44.08
N GLU A 386 16.43 24.29 43.58
CA GLU A 386 16.09 25.70 43.44
C GLU A 386 15.21 26.15 44.59
N SER A 387 15.39 27.39 45.05
CA SER A 387 14.50 27.96 46.06
C SER A 387 14.25 29.46 45.90
N ILE A 388 13.06 29.88 46.31
CA ILE A 388 12.60 31.28 46.32
C ILE A 388 11.76 31.51 47.59
N SER A 389 12.19 32.46 48.43
CA SER A 389 11.39 32.98 49.55
C SER A 389 11.01 34.44 49.29
N GLN A 390 9.76 34.82 49.48
CA GLN A 390 9.29 36.18 49.22
C GLN A 390 8.01 36.52 49.97
N THR A 391 7.99 37.65 50.69
CA THR A 391 6.75 38.25 51.16
C THR A 391 5.96 38.88 50.00
N LEU A 392 4.70 38.49 49.85
CA LEU A 392 3.80 38.96 48.81
C LEU A 392 2.52 39.51 49.44
N ASP A 393 1.96 40.58 48.86
CA ASP A 393 0.61 41.02 49.18
C ASP A 393 -0.44 40.04 48.63
N ALA A 394 -1.69 40.18 49.07
CA ALA A 394 -2.80 39.42 48.52
C ALA A 394 -2.92 39.64 46.99
N GLY A 395 -3.17 38.57 46.23
CA GLY A 395 -3.24 38.63 44.78
C GLY A 395 -3.03 37.30 44.07
N THR A 396 -3.08 37.32 42.74
CA THR A 396 -2.80 36.16 41.89
C THR A 396 -1.36 36.15 41.41
N TYR A 397 -0.72 35.00 41.50
CA TYR A 397 0.67 34.78 41.15
C TYR A 397 0.84 33.50 40.32
N PHE A 398 2.00 33.39 39.69
CA PHE A 398 2.39 32.20 38.95
C PHE A 398 3.76 31.72 39.39
N VAL A 399 3.93 30.41 39.46
CA VAL A 399 5.25 29.76 39.44
C VAL A 399 5.48 29.22 38.03
N ARG A 400 6.72 29.30 37.56
CA ARG A 400 7.18 28.65 36.33
C ARG A 400 8.40 27.81 36.66
N VAL A 401 8.31 26.51 36.43
CA VAL A 401 9.46 25.61 36.30
C VAL A 401 9.81 25.53 34.82
N PHE A 402 11.09 25.55 34.46
CA PHE A 402 11.49 25.44 33.06
C PHE A 402 12.86 24.80 32.88
N SER A 403 12.98 23.96 31.86
CA SER A 403 14.22 23.23 31.54
C SER A 403 15.34 24.17 31.08
N ALA A 404 16.58 23.85 31.45
CA ALA A 404 17.76 24.54 30.95
C ALA A 404 18.21 23.93 29.61
N GLY A 405 17.86 24.59 28.50
CA GLY A 405 18.23 24.12 27.16
C GLY A 405 17.39 22.91 26.75
N ASN A 406 18.05 21.75 26.56
CA ASN A 406 17.39 20.47 26.24
C ASN A 406 17.55 19.47 27.40
N ALA A 407 17.80 19.95 28.62
CA ALA A 407 17.81 19.11 29.81
C ALA A 407 16.41 18.55 30.06
N ASN A 408 16.34 17.26 30.41
CA ASN A 408 15.11 16.55 30.74
C ASN A 408 15.22 16.11 32.20
N THR A 409 14.26 16.49 33.03
CA THR A 409 14.25 16.13 34.45
C THR A 409 12.83 16.07 34.97
N ASP A 410 12.55 14.99 35.69
CA ASP A 410 11.47 14.99 36.66
C ASP A 410 11.86 15.94 37.82
N TYR A 411 10.89 16.46 38.56
CA TYR A 411 11.07 17.35 39.69
C TYR A 411 9.93 17.20 40.70
N ASP A 412 10.16 17.62 41.94
CA ASP A 412 9.11 17.90 42.92
C ASP A 412 9.13 19.41 43.26
N LEU A 413 7.95 20.04 43.23
CA LEU A 413 7.75 21.46 43.50
C LEU A 413 6.89 21.62 44.75
N ASP A 414 7.54 22.07 45.81
CA ASP A 414 6.86 22.53 47.02
C ASP A 414 6.56 24.03 46.96
N LEU A 415 5.34 24.39 47.35
CA LEU A 415 4.93 25.76 47.60
C LEU A 415 4.28 25.83 48.98
N SER A 416 4.75 26.76 49.82
CA SER A 416 4.12 27.04 51.10
C SER A 416 3.86 28.53 51.30
N ALA A 417 2.73 28.86 51.92
CA ALA A 417 2.38 30.24 52.24
C ALA A 417 1.85 30.36 53.68
N GLU A 418 2.46 31.26 54.46
CA GLU A 418 2.07 31.60 55.83
C GLU A 418 1.69 33.09 55.91
N VAL A 419 0.59 33.42 56.60
CA VAL A 419 0.12 34.81 56.75
C VAL A 419 1.05 35.59 57.69
N VAL A 420 1.40 36.82 57.33
CA VAL A 420 2.33 37.69 58.08
C VAL A 420 1.65 38.92 58.65
#